data_AF-A0A101IBG8-F1
#
_entry.id   AF-A0A101IBG8-F1
#
_cell.length_a   1.000
_cell.length_b   1.000
_cell.length_c   1.000
_cell.angle_alpha   90.00
_cell.angle_beta   90.00
_cell.angle_gamma   90.00
#
_symmetry.space_group_name_H-M   'P 1'
#
loop_
_entity.id
_entity.type
_entity.pdbx_description
1 polymer ?
#
loop_
_entity_poly.entity_id
_entity_poly.type
_entity_poly.pdbx_seq_one_letter_code
_entity_poly.pdbx_strand_id
1 'polypeptide(L)'
;MPQRSQSKNYRWNFTVNLLDGASYWFGSSFISAATIYPLFISKLTSSLLPIALVSVVISAGWFLPQLFSARITEAQLRVKKIAVGWGFFLERLPIFLLVFSGILARSHPVLALTLFFLCVLWNAIGAGVVPQHGWRWSLKYFQLKNAVPLWD
;
A
#
# COMPACT_ATOMS: atom_id res chain seq x y z
N MET A 1 4.30 13.34 34.46
CA MET A 1 3.41 12.19 34.13
C MET A 1 1.96 12.67 34.15
N PRO A 2 1.08 12.22 33.22
CA PRO A 2 0.35 10.95 33.43
C PRO A 2 0.43 10.00 32.22
N GLN A 3 0.95 8.80 32.45
CA GLN A 3 1.08 7.68 31.50
C GLN A 3 -0.21 6.82 31.36
N ARG A 4 -1.39 7.28 31.79
CA ARG A 4 -2.53 6.37 32.09
C ARG A 4 -3.57 6.09 30.98
N SER A 5 -3.50 6.65 29.77
CA SER A 5 -4.56 6.45 28.77
C SER A 5 -4.26 5.51 27.59
N GLN A 6 -3.03 5.02 27.41
CA GLN A 6 -2.70 4.17 26.25
C GLN A 6 -3.02 2.67 26.44
N SER A 7 -3.21 2.19 27.67
CA SER A 7 -3.35 0.75 27.96
C SER A 7 -4.78 0.22 27.87
N LYS A 8 -5.81 1.07 28.01
CA LYS A 8 -7.19 0.60 28.19
C LYS A 8 -7.71 -0.21 26.99
N ASN A 9 -7.23 0.11 25.78
CA ASN A 9 -7.62 -0.56 24.54
C ASN A 9 -6.43 -1.21 23.82
N TYR A 10 -5.32 -1.50 24.50
CA TYR A 10 -4.15 -2.09 23.83
C TYR A 10 -4.48 -3.42 23.14
N ARG A 11 -5.18 -4.33 23.84
CA ARG A 11 -5.61 -5.62 23.28
C ARG A 11 -6.53 -5.44 22.08
N TRP A 12 -7.51 -4.53 22.18
CA TRP A 12 -8.43 -4.23 21.08
C TRP A 12 -7.68 -3.65 19.86
N ASN A 13 -6.85 -2.64 20.07
CA ASN A 13 -6.07 -2.02 19.01
C ASN A 13 -5.11 -3.04 18.37
N PHE A 14 -4.45 -3.88 19.18
CA PHE A 14 -3.57 -4.93 18.69
C PHE A 14 -4.33 -5.94 17.83
N THR A 15 -5.45 -6.48 18.33
CA THR A 15 -6.27 -7.45 17.60
C THR A 15 -6.82 -6.86 16.31
N VAL A 16 -7.35 -5.63 16.32
CA VAL A 16 -7.88 -4.98 15.10
C VAL A 16 -6.78 -4.74 14.06
N ASN A 17 -5.59 -4.26 14.48
CA ASN A 17 -4.48 -4.06 13.54
C ASN A 17 -3.93 -5.39 13.01
N LEU A 18 -3.88 -6.43 13.86
CA LEU A 18 -3.46 -7.76 13.45
C LEU A 18 -4.43 -8.37 12.42
N LEU A 19 -5.73 -8.26 12.67
CA LEU A 19 -6.77 -8.76 11.76
C LEU A 19 -6.80 -7.97 10.44
N ASP A 20 -6.62 -6.65 10.48
CA ASP A 20 -6.55 -5.82 9.26
C ASP A 20 -5.33 -6.21 8.42
N GLY A 21 -4.15 -6.31 9.03
CA GLY A 21 -2.93 -6.75 8.33
C GLY A 21 -3.05 -8.18 7.78
N ALA A 22 -3.58 -9.12 8.58
CA ALA A 22 -3.78 -10.50 8.14
C ALA A 22 -4.78 -10.58 6.98
N SER A 23 -5.91 -9.87 7.06
CA SER A 23 -6.92 -9.82 6.00
C SER A 23 -6.38 -9.18 4.73
N TYR A 24 -5.56 -8.13 4.86
CA TYR A 24 -4.88 -7.49 3.74
C TYR A 24 -3.94 -8.45 3.01
N TRP A 25 -3.02 -9.10 3.73
CA TRP A 25 -2.07 -10.05 3.13
C TRP A 25 -2.76 -11.29 2.55
N PHE A 26 -3.80 -11.77 3.24
CA PHE A 26 -4.64 -12.86 2.75
C PHE A 26 -5.33 -12.48 1.44
N GLY A 27 -6.00 -11.32 1.40
CA GLY A 27 -6.65 -10.81 0.18
C GLY A 27 -5.66 -10.53 -0.95
N SER A 28 -4.51 -9.94 -0.64
CA SER A 28 -3.44 -9.67 -1.60
C SER A 28 -2.89 -10.94 -2.26
N SER A 29 -2.91 -12.07 -1.56
CA SER A 29 -2.49 -13.36 -2.13
C SER A 29 -3.38 -13.82 -3.30
N PHE A 30 -4.66 -13.47 -3.30
CA PHE A 30 -5.59 -13.75 -4.42
C PHE A 30 -5.39 -12.82 -5.62
N ILE A 31 -4.63 -11.74 -5.46
CA ILE A 31 -4.31 -10.78 -6.53
C ILE A 31 -2.78 -10.65 -6.61
N SER A 32 -2.10 -11.79 -6.57
CA SER A 32 -0.64 -11.85 -6.61
C SER A 32 -0.09 -11.13 -7.85
N ALA A 33 0.60 -10.03 -7.60
CA ALA A 33 1.24 -9.23 -8.65
C ALA A 33 2.35 -10.00 -9.38
N ALA A 34 2.90 -11.05 -8.76
CA ALA A 34 3.96 -11.86 -9.34
C ALA A 34 3.45 -12.89 -10.37
N THR A 35 2.20 -13.36 -10.22
CA THR A 35 1.68 -14.48 -11.03
C THR A 35 0.39 -14.14 -11.75
N ILE A 36 -0.57 -13.51 -11.08
CA ILE A 36 -1.91 -13.27 -11.62
C ILE A 36 -1.88 -12.12 -12.63
N TYR A 37 -1.12 -11.06 -12.37
CA TYR A 37 -1.00 -9.93 -13.29
C TYR A 37 -0.33 -10.30 -14.63
N PRO A 38 0.85 -10.95 -14.66
CA PRO A 38 1.43 -11.47 -15.90
C PRO A 38 0.49 -12.43 -16.64
N LEU A 39 -0.19 -13.32 -15.91
CA LEU A 39 -1.11 -14.28 -16.50
C LEU A 39 -2.31 -13.58 -17.15
N PHE A 40 -2.92 -12.62 -16.46
CA PHE A 40 -4.03 -11.82 -16.99
C PHE A 40 -3.65 -11.10 -18.28
N ILE A 41 -2.48 -10.46 -18.30
CA ILE A 41 -1.95 -9.79 -19.51
C ILE A 41 -1.73 -10.80 -20.63
N SER A 42 -1.16 -11.97 -20.35
CA SER A 42 -0.91 -13.01 -21.37
C SER A 42 -2.17 -13.54 -22.06
N LYS A 43 -3.33 -13.43 -21.39
CA LYS A 43 -4.64 -13.78 -21.98
C LYS A 43 -5.22 -12.67 -22.87
N LEU A 44 -4.75 -11.43 -22.70
CA LEU A 44 -5.21 -10.26 -23.46
C LEU A 44 -4.30 -9.91 -24.64
N THR A 45 -3.01 -10.29 -24.58
CA THR A 45 -2.04 -9.98 -25.63
C THR A 45 -0.98 -11.07 -25.75
N SER A 46 -0.47 -11.27 -26.97
CA SER A 46 0.67 -12.14 -27.27
C SER A 46 2.02 -11.43 -27.09
N SER A 47 2.02 -10.11 -26.89
CA SER A 47 3.26 -9.33 -26.74
C SER A 47 3.87 -9.52 -25.35
N LEU A 48 5.20 -9.67 -25.30
CA LEU A 48 5.96 -9.73 -24.05
C LEU A 48 6.13 -8.36 -23.39
N LEU A 49 5.98 -7.26 -24.15
CA LEU A 49 6.25 -5.91 -23.66
C LEU A 49 5.33 -5.53 -22.48
N PRO A 50 4.00 -5.73 -22.54
CA PRO A 50 3.13 -5.39 -21.42
C PRO A 50 3.39 -6.26 -20.18
N ILE A 51 3.82 -7.52 -20.37
CA ILE A 51 4.18 -8.42 -19.27
C ILE A 51 5.42 -7.89 -18.53
N ALA A 52 6.44 -7.41 -19.24
CA ALA A 52 7.59 -6.78 -18.61
C ALA A 52 7.23 -5.44 -17.96
N LEU A 53 6.38 -4.65 -18.62
CA LEU A 53 5.97 -3.33 -18.17
C LEU A 53 5.26 -3.36 -16.82
N VAL A 54 4.43 -4.39 -16.55
CA VAL A 54 3.71 -4.46 -15.27
C VAL A 54 4.65 -4.54 -14.08
N SER A 55 5.74 -5.31 -14.18
CA SER A 55 6.75 -5.43 -13.13
C SER A 55 7.46 -4.10 -12.87
N VAL A 56 7.74 -3.34 -13.93
CA VAL A 56 8.33 -2.00 -13.84
C VAL A 56 7.35 -1.04 -13.17
N VAL A 57 6.07 -1.05 -13.58
CA VAL A 57 5.03 -0.18 -13.01
C VAL A 57 4.83 -0.43 -11.53
N ILE A 58 4.76 -1.69 -11.10
CA ILE A 58 4.62 -2.03 -9.67
C ILE A 58 5.83 -1.54 -8.88
N SER A 59 7.04 -1.83 -9.37
CA SER A 59 8.28 -1.48 -8.68
C SER A 59 8.46 0.04 -8.61
N ALA A 60 8.34 0.73 -9.74
CA ALA A 60 8.46 2.19 -9.79
C ALA A 60 7.34 2.87 -9.00
N GLY A 61 6.10 2.43 -9.17
CA GLY A 61 4.97 2.98 -8.42
C GLY A 61 5.14 2.82 -6.90
N TRP A 62 5.79 1.75 -6.45
CA TRP A 62 6.08 1.56 -5.03
C TRP A 62 7.25 2.42 -4.52
N PHE A 63 8.40 2.37 -5.18
CA PHE A 63 9.64 2.99 -4.68
C PHE A 63 9.74 4.49 -4.96
N LEU A 64 9.23 4.94 -6.12
CA LEU A 64 9.42 6.32 -6.57
C LEU A 64 8.70 7.33 -5.66
N PRO A 65 7.42 7.12 -5.26
CA PRO A 65 6.75 8.04 -4.35
C PRO A 65 7.38 8.06 -2.97
N GLN A 66 7.92 6.93 -2.49
CA GLN A 66 8.61 6.85 -1.19
C GLN A 66 9.83 7.77 -1.13
N LEU A 67 10.55 7.95 -2.24
CA LEU A 67 11.72 8.85 -2.30
C LEU A 67 11.34 10.31 -2.02
N PHE A 68 10.17 10.74 -2.49
CA PHE A 68 9.66 12.11 -2.29
C PHE A 68 8.88 12.25 -0.99
N SER A 69 8.09 11.22 -0.63
CA SER A 69 7.22 11.25 0.56
C SER A 69 8.00 11.12 1.86
N ALA A 70 9.16 10.46 1.86
CA ALA A 70 10.00 10.28 3.05
C ALA A 70 10.41 11.62 3.69
N ARG A 71 10.79 12.62 2.90
CA ARG A 71 11.15 13.95 3.41
C ARG A 71 9.97 14.70 4.00
N ILE A 72 8.79 14.55 3.40
CA ILE A 72 7.56 15.25 3.83
C ILE A 72 6.99 14.62 5.10
N THR A 73 7.04 13.29 5.21
CA THR A 73 6.53 12.55 6.37
C THR A 73 7.44 12.67 7.59
N GLU A 74 8.75 12.85 7.41
CA GLU A 74 9.68 13.09 8.53
C GLU A 74 9.42 14.42 9.26
N ALA A 75 8.82 15.40 8.57
CA ALA A 75 8.51 16.71 9.12
C ALA A 75 7.15 16.81 9.85
N GLN A 76 6.29 15.78 9.82
CA GLN A 76 4.89 15.88 10.28
C GLN A 76 4.53 14.88 11.39
N LEU A 77 4.29 15.38 12.61
CA LEU A 77 3.83 14.61 13.78
C LEU A 77 2.38 14.07 13.70
N ARG A 78 1.62 14.37 12.63
CA ARG A 78 0.16 14.07 12.50
C ARG A 78 -0.20 13.10 11.36
N VAL A 79 0.67 12.13 11.08
CA VAL A 79 0.54 11.15 9.99
C VAL A 79 -0.74 10.28 10.05
N LYS A 80 -1.33 10.09 11.24
CA LYS A 80 -2.49 9.20 11.44
C LYS A 80 -3.75 9.56 10.65
N LYS A 81 -4.08 10.85 10.47
CA LYS A 81 -5.32 11.26 9.77
C LYS A 81 -5.18 11.17 8.25
N ILE A 82 -3.98 11.42 7.72
CA ILE A 82 -3.72 11.36 6.28
C ILE A 82 -3.67 9.90 5.82
N ALA A 83 -2.98 9.02 6.57
CA ALA A 83 -2.90 7.60 6.22
C ALA A 83 -4.26 6.89 6.22
N VAL A 84 -5.11 7.14 7.23
CA VAL A 84 -6.41 6.45 7.36
C VAL A 84 -7.45 7.00 6.37
N GLY A 85 -7.44 8.31 6.07
CA GLY A 85 -8.37 8.90 5.11
C GLY A 85 -8.01 8.62 3.65
N TRP A 86 -6.72 8.73 3.31
CA TRP A 86 -6.26 8.58 1.93
C TRP A 86 -5.97 7.12 1.54
N GLY A 87 -5.62 6.26 2.50
CA GLY A 87 -5.34 4.84 2.23
C GLY A 87 -6.52 4.09 1.62
N PHE A 88 -7.76 4.42 1.99
CA PHE A 88 -8.95 3.83 1.37
C PHE A 88 -9.03 4.11 -0.14
N PHE A 89 -8.86 5.37 -0.55
CA PHE A 89 -8.97 5.77 -1.95
C PHE A 89 -7.73 5.42 -2.78
N LEU A 90 -6.57 5.38 -2.15
CA LEU A 90 -5.31 5.13 -2.83
C LEU A 90 -5.01 3.63 -2.99
N GLU A 91 -5.39 2.80 -2.02
CA GLU A 91 -5.07 1.37 -2.05
C GLU A 91 -6.27 0.51 -2.42
N ARG A 92 -7.48 0.79 -1.89
CA ARG A 92 -8.63 -0.12 -2.03
C ARG A 92 -9.48 0.14 -3.27
N LEU A 93 -9.76 1.40 -3.59
CA LEU A 93 -10.52 1.79 -4.79
C LEU A 93 -9.94 1.22 -6.10
N PRO A 94 -8.62 1.31 -6.38
CA PRO A 94 -8.07 0.76 -7.62
C PRO A 94 -8.17 -0.77 -7.70
N ILE A 95 -8.15 -1.49 -6.56
CA ILE A 95 -8.34 -2.95 -6.54
C ILE A 95 -9.78 -3.30 -6.93
N PHE A 96 -10.78 -2.55 -6.45
CA PHE A 96 -12.16 -2.74 -6.91
C PHE A 96 -12.32 -2.44 -8.40
N LEU A 97 -11.62 -1.43 -8.91
CA LEU A 97 -11.65 -1.08 -10.33
C LEU A 97 -11.03 -2.17 -11.24
N LEU A 98 -10.09 -2.98 -10.73
CA LEU A 98 -9.54 -4.12 -11.46
C LEU A 98 -10.60 -5.17 -11.82
N VAL A 99 -11.66 -5.31 -11.03
CA VAL A 99 -12.77 -6.24 -11.35
C VAL A 99 -13.43 -5.86 -12.67
N PHE A 100 -13.61 -4.56 -12.94
CA PHE A 100 -14.19 -4.08 -14.19
C PHE A 100 -13.27 -4.34 -15.39
N SER A 101 -11.95 -4.30 -15.20
CA SER A 101 -11.00 -4.74 -16.24
C SER A 101 -11.20 -6.21 -16.60
N GLY A 102 -11.41 -7.08 -15.61
CA GLY A 102 -11.72 -8.49 -15.82
C GLY A 102 -13.03 -8.74 -16.59
N ILE A 103 -14.07 -7.97 -16.31
CA ILE A 103 -15.35 -8.04 -17.05
C ILE A 103 -15.15 -7.62 -18.51
N LEU A 104 -14.37 -6.56 -18.74
CA LEU A 104 -14.15 -5.99 -20.07
C LEU A 104 -13.18 -6.83 -20.92
N ALA A 105 -12.36 -7.68 -20.29
CA ALA A 105 -11.32 -8.50 -20.90
C ALA A 105 -11.79 -9.32 -22.10
N ARG A 106 -13.01 -9.87 -22.05
CA ARG A 106 -13.53 -10.76 -23.09
C ARG A 106 -14.03 -10.02 -24.34
N SER A 107 -14.51 -8.79 -24.16
CA SER A 107 -15.16 -8.03 -25.24
C SER A 107 -14.26 -6.95 -25.84
N HIS A 108 -13.42 -6.31 -25.02
CA HIS A 108 -12.55 -5.21 -25.44
C HIS A 108 -11.16 -5.35 -24.80
N PRO A 109 -10.27 -6.19 -25.36
CA PRO A 109 -8.99 -6.52 -24.73
C PRO A 109 -8.05 -5.33 -24.55
N VAL A 110 -8.06 -4.37 -25.50
CA VAL A 110 -7.24 -3.16 -25.41
C VAL A 110 -7.71 -2.26 -24.26
N LEU A 111 -9.02 -2.02 -24.15
CA LEU A 111 -9.58 -1.20 -23.05
C LEU A 111 -9.36 -1.86 -21.69
N ALA A 112 -9.52 -3.18 -21.61
CA ALA A 112 -9.25 -3.95 -20.40
C ALA A 112 -7.79 -3.80 -19.95
N LEU A 113 -6.85 -3.89 -20.90
CA LEU A 113 -5.42 -3.73 -20.65
C LEU A 113 -5.08 -2.31 -20.17
N THR A 114 -5.62 -1.27 -20.83
CA THR A 114 -5.40 0.13 -20.41
C THR A 114 -5.95 0.38 -19.01
N LEU A 115 -7.18 -0.05 -18.73
CA LEU A 115 -7.80 0.10 -17.42
C LEU A 115 -7.00 -0.64 -16.34
N PHE A 116 -6.52 -1.85 -16.66
CA PHE A 116 -5.67 -2.64 -15.78
C PHE A 116 -4.40 -1.86 -15.39
N PHE A 117 -3.64 -1.35 -16.36
CA PHE A 117 -2.42 -0.60 -16.08
C PHE A 117 -2.68 0.67 -15.27
N LEU A 118 -3.75 1.40 -15.56
CA LEU A 118 -4.14 2.59 -14.79
C LEU A 118 -4.44 2.24 -13.33
N CYS A 119 -5.19 1.16 -13.08
CA CYS A 119 -5.52 0.71 -11.73
C CYS A 119 -4.28 0.22 -10.98
N VAL A 120 -3.40 -0.56 -11.63
CA VAL A 120 -2.16 -1.05 -11.03
C VAL A 120 -1.22 0.12 -10.71
N LEU A 121 -1.06 1.08 -11.62
CA LEU A 121 -0.23 2.27 -11.38
C LEU A 121 -0.78 3.10 -10.22
N TRP A 122 -2.10 3.33 -10.18
CA TRP A 122 -2.76 4.04 -9.10
C TRP A 122 -2.55 3.35 -7.75
N ASN A 123 -2.78 2.03 -7.69
CA ASN A 123 -2.59 1.25 -6.48
C ASN A 123 -1.12 1.27 -6.02
N ALA A 124 -0.17 1.09 -6.94
CA ALA A 124 1.24 1.09 -6.63
C ALA A 124 1.71 2.44 -6.09
N ILE A 125 1.32 3.54 -6.74
CA ILE A 125 1.62 4.90 -6.26
C ILE A 125 0.98 5.14 -4.90
N GLY A 126 -0.29 4.74 -4.74
CA GLY A 126 -1.02 4.85 -3.49
C GLY A 126 -0.29 4.19 -2.32
N ALA A 127 0.13 2.94 -2.53
CA ALA A 127 0.88 2.17 -1.54
C ALA A 127 2.28 2.75 -1.28
N GLY A 128 2.92 3.38 -2.28
CA GLY A 128 4.19 4.08 -2.11
C GLY A 128 4.08 5.40 -1.34
N VAL A 129 2.95 6.10 -1.45
CA VAL A 129 2.72 7.39 -0.75
C VAL A 129 2.31 7.17 0.70
N VAL A 130 1.43 6.19 0.98
CA VAL A 130 1.00 5.90 2.34
C VAL A 130 2.20 5.37 3.13
N PRO A 131 2.63 6.04 4.21
CA PRO A 131 3.75 5.56 4.99
C PRO A 131 3.35 4.28 5.72
N GLN A 132 3.70 3.14 5.13
CA GLN A 132 3.61 1.80 5.72
C GLN A 132 4.47 1.68 7.00
N HIS A 133 5.32 2.68 7.24
CA HIS A 133 6.25 2.80 8.34
C HIS A 133 5.62 3.22 9.68
N GLY A 134 4.30 3.10 9.86
CA GLY A 134 3.65 3.38 11.15
C GLY A 134 4.32 2.66 12.33
N TRP A 135 4.89 1.48 12.09
CA TRP A 135 5.65 0.70 13.08
C TRP A 135 7.09 1.23 13.31
N ARG A 136 7.82 1.67 12.28
CA ARG A 136 9.14 2.34 12.44
C ARG A 136 9.00 3.66 13.19
N TRP A 137 7.91 4.40 12.99
CA TRP A 137 7.60 5.60 13.77
C TRP A 137 7.28 5.26 15.23
N SER A 138 6.51 4.21 15.49
CA SER A 138 6.29 3.71 16.86
C SER A 138 7.60 3.35 17.55
N LEU A 139 8.52 2.69 16.85
CA LEU A 139 9.85 2.34 17.37
C LEU A 139 10.73 3.57 17.58
N LYS A 140 10.82 4.49 16.61
CA LYS A 140 11.59 5.75 16.73
C LYS A 140 11.06 6.60 17.88
N TYR A 141 9.74 6.68 18.06
CA TYR A 141 9.11 7.39 19.17
C TYR A 141 9.37 6.71 20.52
N PHE A 142 9.39 5.38 20.56
CA PHE A 142 9.75 4.62 21.76
C PHE A 142 11.24 4.79 22.13
N GLN A 143 12.12 4.79 21.13
CA GLN A 143 13.56 5.02 21.30
C GLN A 143 13.85 6.46 21.79
N LEU A 144 13.25 7.48 21.16
CA LEU A 144 13.43 8.89 21.57
C LEU A 144 12.90 9.17 22.98
N LYS A 145 11.85 8.48 23.41
CA LYS A 145 11.24 8.68 24.73
C LYS A 145 11.96 7.92 25.86
N ASN A 146 12.69 6.86 25.51
CA ASN A 146 13.45 6.03 26.45
C ASN A 146 14.97 6.25 26.36
N ALA A 147 15.44 7.15 25.48
CA ALA A 147 16.82 7.59 25.47
C ALA A 147 17.10 8.39 26.76
N VAL A 148 17.86 7.79 27.67
CA VAL A 148 18.47 8.50 28.80
C VAL A 148 19.44 9.53 28.21
N PRO A 149 19.40 10.81 28.62
CA PRO A 149 20.37 11.80 28.14
C PRO A 149 21.78 11.34 28.50
N LEU A 150 22.67 11.22 27.51
CA LEU A 150 24.06 10.77 27.72
C LEU A 150 24.98 11.92 28.16
N TRP A 151 24.42 12.97 28.77
CA TRP A 151 25.18 14.11 29.28
C TRP A 151 24.70 14.44 30.69
N ASP A 152 25.27 13.73 31.65
CA ASP A 152 25.53 14.18 33.02
C ASP A 152 27.05 14.07 33.25
#